data_AF-W5YLU2-F1
#
_entry.id   AF-W5YLU2-F1
#
_cell.length_a   1.000
_cell.length_b   1.000
_cell.length_c   1.000
_cell.angle_alpha   90.00
_cell.angle_beta   90.00
_cell.angle_gamma   90.00
#
_symmetry.space_group_name_H-M   'P 1'
#
loop_
_entity.id
_entity.type
_entity.pdbx_description
1 polymer ?
#
loop_
_entity_poly.entity_id
_entity_poly.type
_entity_poly.pdbx_seq_one_letter_code
_entity_poly.pdbx_strand_id
1 'polypeptide(L)'
;MRILYSVLIAGVVLALSGFAFIHSGIYNVTAMEEHSALGNWALHTTMKNSVQARVSELDVPSDLASEEMIRQGARVMTSSALPAT
;
A
#
# COMPACT_ATOMS: atom_id res chain seq x y z
N MET A 1 -36.67 10.44 -1.33
CA MET A 1 -36.00 10.19 -0.02
C MET A 1 -35.83 8.70 0.31
N ARG A 2 -36.88 7.86 0.26
CA ARG A 2 -36.76 6.41 0.60
C ARG A 2 -35.67 5.66 -0.18
N ILE A 3 -35.56 5.90 -1.49
CA ILE A 3 -34.55 5.27 -2.35
C ILE A 3 -33.12 5.71 -1.99
N LEU A 4 -32.94 6.99 -1.67
CA LEU A 4 -31.64 7.53 -1.24
C LEU A 4 -31.17 6.87 0.07
N TYR A 5 -32.07 6.71 1.04
CA TYR A 5 -31.74 6.03 2.29
C TYR A 5 -31.44 4.55 2.09
N SER A 6 -32.18 3.84 1.23
CA SER A 6 -31.89 2.44 0.96
C SER A 6 -30.53 2.25 0.28
N VAL A 7 -30.16 3.14 -0.65
CA VAL A 7 -28.84 3.10 -1.31
C VAL A 7 -27.72 3.37 -0.30
N LEU A 8 -27.90 4.36 0.57
CA LEU A 8 -26.91 4.69 1.60
C LEU A 8 -26.73 3.53 2.59
N ILE A 9 -27.83 2.94 3.08
CA ILE A 9 -27.79 1.79 3.98
C ILE A 9 -27.10 0.60 3.31
N ALA A 10 -27.46 0.30 2.06
CA ALA A 10 -26.83 -0.79 1.30
C ALA A 10 -25.31 -0.57 1.15
N GLY A 11 -24.88 0.66 0.85
CA GLY A 11 -23.46 1.01 0.77
C GLY A 11 -22.70 0.79 2.09
N VAL A 12 -23.30 1.21 3.21
CA VAL A 12 -22.70 0.99 4.54
C VAL A 12 -22.61 -0.51 4.87
N VAL A 13 -23.67 -1.28 4.59
CA VAL A 13 -23.68 -2.73 4.83
C VAL A 13 -22.61 -3.44 3.99
N LEU A 14 -22.44 -3.06 2.71
CA LEU A 14 -21.39 -3.61 1.85
C LEU A 14 -19.99 -3.29 2.38
N ALA A 15 -19.75 -2.04 2.80
CA ALA A 15 -18.46 -1.63 3.35
C ALA A 15 -18.12 -2.41 4.64
N LEU A 16 -19.06 -2.52 5.57
CA LEU A 16 -18.89 -3.28 6.81
C LEU A 16 -18.66 -4.77 6.54
N SER A 17 -19.39 -5.36 5.58
CA SER A 17 -19.22 -6.76 5.20
C SER A 17 -17.84 -7.03 4.59
N GLY A 18 -17.36 -6.14 3.71
CA GLY A 18 -16.00 -6.22 3.17
C GLY A 18 -14.93 -6.11 4.25
N PHE A 19 -15.09 -5.19 5.20
CA PHE A 19 -14.18 -5.04 6.33
C PHE A 19 -14.14 -6.29 7.22
N ALA A 20 -15.32 -6.81 7.58
CA ALA A 20 -15.43 -8.04 8.36
C ALA A 20 -14.81 -9.25 7.63
N PHE A 21 -14.99 -9.35 6.31
CA PHE A 21 -14.39 -10.41 5.51
C PHE A 21 -12.85 -10.35 5.51
N ILE A 22 -12.26 -9.17 5.33
CA ILE A 22 -10.79 -8.99 5.37
C ILE A 22 -10.24 -9.34 6.76
N HIS A 23 -10.94 -8.94 7.83
CA HIS A 23 -10.52 -9.22 9.21
C HIS A 23 -10.90 -10.61 9.74
N SER A 24 -11.67 -11.39 8.99
CA SER A 24 -12.11 -12.73 9.42
C SER A 24 -10.98 -13.76 9.47
N GLY A 25 -9.85 -13.48 8.81
CA GLY A 25 -8.76 -14.45 8.64
C GLY A 25 -9.04 -15.55 7.62
N ILE A 26 -10.22 -15.54 6.98
CA ILE A 26 -10.57 -16.47 5.87
C ILE A 26 -9.73 -16.15 4.63
N TYR A 27 -9.41 -14.87 4.42
CA TYR A 27 -8.57 -14.44 3.32
C TYR A 27 -7.09 -14.63 3.68
N ASN A 28 -6.40 -15.51 2.96
CA ASN A 28 -4.96 -15.71 3.14
C ASN A 28 -4.20 -14.46 2.66
N VAL A 29 -3.62 -13.70 3.59
CA VAL A 29 -2.82 -12.49 3.31
C VAL A 29 -1.34 -12.84 3.13
N THR A 30 -0.95 -14.12 3.22
CA THR A 30 0.47 -14.48 3.13
C THR A 30 1.03 -14.16 1.75
N ALA A 31 2.24 -13.60 1.72
CA ALA A 31 2.97 -13.24 0.50
C ALA A 31 3.58 -14.47 -0.23
N MET A 32 3.32 -15.68 0.27
CA MET A 32 3.84 -16.93 -0.29
C MET A 32 2.96 -17.51 -1.39
N GLU A 33 1.70 -17.08 -1.47
CA GLU A 33 0.71 -17.60 -2.41
C GLU A 33 0.19 -16.45 -3.28
N GLU A 34 -0.02 -16.70 -4.57
CA GLU A 34 -0.39 -15.67 -5.54
C GLU A 34 -1.76 -15.07 -5.16
N HIS A 35 -1.78 -13.77 -4.85
CA HIS A 35 -3.01 -13.09 -4.44
C HIS A 35 -4.09 -13.14 -5.53
N SER A 36 -5.36 -13.07 -5.14
CA SER A 36 -6.46 -12.92 -6.09
C SER A 36 -6.26 -11.71 -7.01
N ALA A 37 -6.62 -11.82 -8.29
CA ALA A 37 -6.44 -10.75 -9.29
C ALA A 37 -7.02 -9.39 -8.84
N LEU A 38 -8.13 -9.40 -8.12
CA LEU A 38 -8.76 -8.18 -7.58
C LEU A 38 -7.90 -7.51 -6.50
N GLY A 39 -7.35 -8.29 -5.57
CA GLY A 39 -6.45 -7.79 -4.52
C GLY A 39 -5.18 -7.20 -5.11
N ASN A 40 -4.54 -7.90 -6.06
CA ASN A 40 -3.37 -7.39 -6.76
C ASN A 40 -3.68 -6.07 -7.50
N TRP A 41 -4.79 -6.02 -8.25
CA TRP A 41 -5.21 -4.79 -8.91
C TRP A 41 -5.43 -3.63 -7.92
N ALA A 42 -6.11 -3.89 -6.80
CA ALA A 42 -6.40 -2.88 -5.80
C ALA A 42 -5.12 -2.33 -5.14
N LEU A 43 -4.21 -3.22 -4.75
CA LEU A 43 -2.92 -2.85 -4.15
C LEU A 43 -2.03 -2.12 -5.16
N HIS A 44 -1.91 -2.63 -6.38
CA HIS A 44 -1.11 -2.02 -7.43
C HIS A 44 -1.62 -0.61 -7.80
N THR A 45 -2.95 -0.45 -7.92
CA THR A 45 -3.58 0.85 -8.19
C THR A 45 -3.34 1.83 -7.04
N THR A 46 -3.52 1.38 -5.81
CA THR A 46 -3.28 2.21 -4.61
C THR A 46 -1.82 2.66 -4.54
N MET A 47 -0.88 1.73 -4.75
CA MET A 47 0.55 2.02 -4.82
C MET A 47 0.85 3.08 -5.89
N LYS A 48 0.36 2.88 -7.12
CA LYS A 48 0.58 3.82 -8.22
C LYS A 48 0.05 5.22 -7.90
N ASN A 49 -1.17 5.32 -7.38
CA ASN A 49 -1.78 6.59 -7.00
C ASN A 49 -0.99 7.27 -5.87
N SER A 50 -0.54 6.51 -4.87
CA SER A 50 0.25 7.05 -3.77
C SER A 50 1.62 7.57 -4.23
N VAL A 51 2.28 6.88 -5.16
CA VAL A 51 3.54 7.34 -5.75
C VAL A 51 3.31 8.62 -6.56
N GLN A 52 2.29 8.63 -7.43
CA GLN A 52 1.97 9.80 -8.25
C GLN A 52 1.61 11.03 -7.41
N ALA A 53 0.91 10.86 -6.30
CA ALA A 53 0.56 11.96 -5.40
C ALA A 53 1.79 12.59 -4.71
N ARG A 54 2.90 11.87 -4.58
CA ARG A 54 4.09 12.30 -3.83
C ARG A 54 5.25 12.70 -4.74
N VAL A 55 5.28 12.20 -5.97
CA VAL A 55 6.43 12.40 -6.88
C VAL A 55 6.66 13.86 -7.23
N SER A 56 5.60 14.67 -7.28
CA SER A 56 5.70 16.11 -7.58
C SER A 56 6.41 16.92 -6.50
N GLU A 57 6.55 16.37 -5.30
CA GLU A 57 7.21 17.02 -4.17
C GLU A 57 8.68 16.60 -4.03
N LEU A 58 9.17 15.69 -4.88
CA LEU A 58 10.52 15.15 -4.82
C LEU A 58 11.44 15.82 -5.84
N ASP A 59 12.58 16.29 -5.37
CA ASP A 59 13.69 16.70 -6.23
C ASP A 59 14.55 15.47 -6.52
N VAL A 60 14.57 15.01 -7.77
CA VAL A 60 15.28 13.78 -8.15
C VAL A 60 16.76 14.12 -8.37
N PRO A 61 17.70 13.48 -7.65
CA PRO A 61 19.13 13.73 -7.86
C PRO A 61 19.53 13.44 -9.31
N SER A 62 20.32 14.33 -9.89
CA SER A 62 20.77 14.21 -11.28
C SER A 62 21.72 13.03 -11.52
N ASP A 63 22.40 12.57 -10.46
CA ASP A 63 23.29 11.41 -10.51
C ASP A 63 23.03 10.46 -9.33
N LEU A 64 22.32 9.37 -9.62
CA LEU A 64 22.01 8.31 -8.68
C LEU A 64 23.22 7.41 -8.38
N ALA A 65 24.26 7.44 -9.21
CA ALA A 65 25.50 6.69 -9.02
C ALA A 65 26.58 7.50 -8.27
N SER A 66 26.25 8.71 -7.83
CA SER A 66 27.16 9.54 -7.04
C SER A 66 27.53 8.85 -5.73
N GLU A 67 28.77 9.07 -5.29
CA GLU A 67 29.29 8.44 -4.06
C GLU A 67 28.44 8.79 -2.84
N GLU A 68 27.88 10.01 -2.78
CA GLU A 68 27.00 10.42 -1.69
C GLU A 68 25.69 9.62 -1.67
N MET A 69 25.06 9.39 -2.83
CA MET A 69 23.84 8.58 -2.92
C MET A 69 24.09 7.11 -2.53
N ILE A 70 25.22 6.55 -2.97
CA ILE A 70 25.65 5.20 -2.60
C ILE A 70 25.88 5.10 -1.08
N ARG A 71 26.56 6.09 -0.50
CA ARG A 71 26.82 6.16 0.94
C ARG A 71 25.53 6.32 1.74
N GLN A 72 24.58 7.12 1.26
CA GLN A 72 23.27 7.27 1.88
C GLN A 72 22.49 5.95 1.88
N GLY A 73 22.45 5.22 0.76
CA GLY A 73 21.84 3.90 0.69
C GLY A 73 22.51 2.88 1.63
N ALA A 74 23.84 2.85 1.67
CA ALA A 74 24.60 1.96 2.54
C ALA A 74 24.35 2.21 4.05
N ARG A 75 24.20 3.49 4.45
CA ARG A 75 23.84 3.86 5.83
C ARG A 75 22.49 3.29 6.24
N VAL A 76 21.47 3.41 5.38
CA VAL A 76 20.13 2.86 5.64
C VAL A 76 20.19 1.34 5.78
N MET A 77 20.87 0.66 4.84
CA MET A 77 21.05 -0.80 4.85
C MET A 77 21.76 -1.30 6.12
N THR A 78 22.78 -0.57 6.58
CA THR A 78 23.52 -0.93 7.79
C THR A 78 22.68 -0.70 9.05
N SER A 79 21.92 0.40 9.11
CA SER A 79 21.06 0.71 10.25
C SER A 79 19.93 -0.31 10.47
N SER A 80 19.44 -0.94 9.42
CA SER A 80 18.41 -2.00 9.51
C SER A 80 18.98 -3.40 9.74
N ALA A 81 20.27 -3.61 9.47
CA ALA A 81 20.95 -4.89 9.62
C ALA A 81 21.57 -5.10 11.01
N LEU A 82 21.70 -4.05 11.82
CA LEU A 82 22.19 -4.17 13.20
C LEU A 82 21.02 -4.46 14.15
N PRO A 83 21.14 -5.47 15.04
CA PRO A 83 20.13 -5.69 16.07
C PRO A 83 20.04 -4.43 16.92
N ALA A 84 18.82 -3.90 17.10
CA ALA A 84 18.57 -2.81 18.03
C ALA A 84 19.00 -3.26 19.43
N THR A 85 20.17 -2.80 19.86
CA THR A 85 20.66 -2.93 21.24
C THR A 85 19.94 -1.93 22.13
#